data_AF-A0A762HB81-F1
#
_entry.id   AF-A0A762HB81-F1
#
_cell.length_a   1.000
_cell.length_b   1.000
_cell.length_c   1.000
_cell.angle_alpha   90.00
_cell.angle_beta   90.00
_cell.angle_gamma   90.00
#
_symmetry.space_group_name_H-M   'P 1'
#
loop_
_entity.id
_entity.type
_entity.pdbx_description
1 polymer ?
#
loop_
_entity_poly.entity_id
_entity_poly.type
_entity_poly.pdbx_seq_one_letter_code
_entity_poly.pdbx_strand_id
1 'polypeptide(L)'
;MAPQRDVYARLASERLPWMSDDHRRRMQDIADRLGRGLDEIDACIARTGIMADEIAQVMQESLARRTYTMSLMAMVFLPSTFLTGLFGVNLGGIPGGGWRFGFSLFCILLVVLIGGVTLWLHRSKWL
;
A
#
# COMPACT_ATOMS: atom_id res chain seq x y z
N MET A 1 -33.05 -6.89 -0.81
CA MET A 1 -33.53 -8.30 -0.89
C MET A 1 -33.95 -8.85 0.47
N ALA A 2 -33.35 -8.45 1.60
CA ALA A 2 -33.74 -8.91 2.94
C ALA A 2 -35.23 -8.70 3.30
N PRO A 3 -35.83 -7.51 3.08
CA PRO A 3 -37.27 -7.33 3.37
C PRO A 3 -38.18 -8.17 2.47
N GLN A 4 -37.73 -8.49 1.26
CA GLN A 4 -38.49 -9.29 0.30
C GLN A 4 -38.50 -10.78 0.69
N ARG A 5 -37.38 -11.32 1.18
CA ARG A 5 -37.32 -12.66 1.78
C ARG A 5 -38.33 -12.79 2.93
N ASP A 6 -38.36 -11.80 3.82
CA ASP A 6 -39.24 -11.81 5.00
C ASP A 6 -40.71 -11.72 4.62
N VAL A 7 -41.04 -10.96 3.56
CA VAL A 7 -42.39 -10.94 2.98
C VAL A 7 -42.80 -12.32 2.45
N TYR A 8 -41.93 -13.01 1.72
CA TYR A 8 -42.24 -14.36 1.23
C TYR A 8 -42.37 -15.40 2.34
N ALA A 9 -41.48 -15.35 3.35
CA ALA A 9 -41.59 -16.20 4.54
C ALA A 9 -42.90 -15.95 5.29
N ARG A 10 -43.32 -14.68 5.41
CA ARG A 10 -44.57 -14.29 6.07
C ARG A 10 -45.81 -14.74 5.28
N LEU A 11 -45.83 -14.52 3.96
CA LEU A 11 -46.89 -15.00 3.05
C LEU A 11 -47.06 -16.53 3.11
N ALA A 12 -45.96 -17.26 3.30
CA ALA A 12 -46.02 -18.70 3.45
C ALA A 12 -46.56 -19.16 4.81
N SER A 13 -46.35 -18.37 5.86
CA SER A 13 -46.81 -18.66 7.22
C SER A 13 -48.31 -18.39 7.45
N GLU A 14 -48.91 -17.44 6.70
CA GLU A 14 -50.31 -17.07 6.86
C GLU A 14 -51.27 -17.94 6.03
N ARG A 15 -52.40 -18.33 6.64
CA ARG A 15 -53.46 -19.08 5.96
C ARG A 15 -54.40 -18.16 5.17
N LEU A 16 -53.91 -17.67 4.04
CA LEU A 16 -54.69 -16.83 3.13
C LEU A 16 -55.79 -17.64 2.38
N PRO A 17 -57.04 -17.13 2.27
CA PRO A 17 -58.18 -17.87 1.70
C PRO A 17 -58.03 -18.25 0.22
N TRP A 18 -57.23 -17.50 -0.52
CA TRP A 18 -56.99 -17.68 -1.95
C TRP A 18 -55.73 -18.53 -2.26
N MET A 19 -55.02 -19.00 -1.23
CA MET A 19 -53.78 -19.77 -1.37
C MET A 19 -53.94 -21.21 -0.89
N SER A 20 -53.60 -22.15 -1.78
CA SER A 20 -53.50 -23.58 -1.48
C SER A 20 -52.20 -23.90 -0.71
N ASP A 21 -52.13 -25.09 -0.13
CA ASP A 21 -50.93 -25.56 0.57
C ASP A 21 -49.73 -25.82 -0.37
N ASP A 22 -49.98 -26.08 -1.67
CA ASP A 22 -48.90 -26.16 -2.68
C ASP A 22 -48.27 -24.78 -2.92
N HIS A 23 -49.11 -23.74 -3.04
CA HIS A 23 -48.63 -22.37 -3.18
C HIS A 23 -47.81 -21.92 -1.95
N ARG A 24 -48.21 -22.33 -0.73
CA ARG A 24 -47.43 -22.05 0.49
C ARG A 24 -46.06 -22.72 0.46
N ARG A 25 -45.98 -24.00 0.10
CA ARG A 25 -44.70 -24.73 -0.01
C ARG A 25 -43.76 -24.07 -1.02
N ARG A 26 -44.27 -23.73 -2.22
CA ARG A 26 -43.47 -23.00 -3.21
C ARG A 26 -42.98 -21.65 -2.68
N MET A 27 -43.80 -20.95 -1.89
CA MET A 27 -43.42 -19.67 -1.29
C MET A 27 -42.30 -19.83 -0.25
N GLN A 28 -42.33 -20.90 0.55
CA GLN A 28 -41.23 -21.24 1.47
C GLN A 28 -39.95 -21.54 0.68
N ASP A 29 -40.02 -22.36 -0.36
CA ASP A 29 -38.85 -22.67 -1.20
C ASP A 29 -38.23 -21.42 -1.83
N ILE A 30 -39.07 -20.46 -2.26
CA ILE A 30 -38.62 -19.18 -2.80
C ILE A 30 -37.97 -18.33 -1.70
N ALA A 31 -38.57 -18.25 -0.52
CA ALA A 31 -38.01 -17.54 0.63
C ALA A 31 -36.64 -18.13 1.04
N ASP A 32 -36.51 -19.45 1.06
CA ASP A 32 -35.27 -20.15 1.38
C ASP A 32 -34.18 -19.93 0.32
N ARG A 33 -34.56 -19.95 -0.97
CA ARG A 33 -33.65 -19.60 -2.07
C ARG A 33 -33.15 -18.17 -1.96
N LEU A 34 -34.04 -17.23 -1.64
CA LEU A 34 -33.67 -15.83 -1.40
C LEU A 34 -32.79 -15.66 -0.16
N GLY A 35 -33.05 -16.43 0.90
CA GLY A 35 -32.22 -16.47 2.10
C GLY A 35 -30.79 -16.89 1.77
N ARG A 36 -30.62 -18.03 1.10
CA ARG A 36 -29.28 -18.50 0.66
C ARG A 36 -28.57 -17.49 -0.24
N GLY A 37 -29.29 -16.86 -1.17
CA GLY A 37 -28.73 -15.82 -2.03
C GLY A 37 -28.27 -14.57 -1.25
N LEU A 38 -28.98 -14.19 -0.19
CA LEU A 38 -28.56 -13.12 0.71
C LEU A 38 -27.28 -13.49 1.47
N ASP A 39 -27.22 -14.70 2.03
CA ASP A 39 -26.04 -15.18 2.75
C ASP A 39 -24.81 -15.23 1.82
N GLU A 40 -24.99 -15.62 0.55
CA GLU A 40 -23.94 -15.58 -0.47
C GLU A 40 -23.46 -14.15 -0.78
N ILE A 41 -24.39 -13.18 -0.84
CA ILE A 41 -24.05 -11.76 -1.03
C ILE A 41 -23.27 -11.24 0.17
N ASP A 42 -23.71 -11.54 1.39
CA ASP A 42 -23.02 -11.10 2.60
C ASP A 42 -21.59 -11.68 2.67
N ALA A 43 -21.43 -12.97 2.32
CA ALA A 43 -20.12 -13.60 2.20
C ALA A 43 -19.27 -13.00 1.07
N CYS A 44 -19.88 -12.54 -0.03
CA CYS A 44 -19.20 -11.85 -1.11
C CYS A 44 -18.73 -10.45 -0.68
N ILE A 45 -19.56 -9.71 0.05
CA ILE A 45 -19.21 -8.39 0.62
C ILE A 45 -18.03 -8.54 1.59
N ALA A 46 -18.07 -9.52 2.50
CA ALA A 46 -16.98 -9.78 3.43
C ALA A 46 -15.66 -10.09 2.70
N ARG A 47 -15.70 -10.97 1.68
CA ARG A 47 -14.53 -11.28 0.84
C ARG A 47 -14.03 -10.08 0.05
N THR A 48 -14.93 -9.25 -0.46
CA THR A 48 -14.57 -8.01 -1.16
C THR A 48 -13.86 -7.03 -0.23
N GLY A 49 -14.31 -6.95 1.03
CA GLY A 49 -13.62 -6.17 2.06
C GLY A 49 -12.18 -6.64 2.28
N ILE A 50 -11.98 -7.96 2.45
CA ILE A 50 -10.64 -8.54 2.61
C ILE A 50 -9.76 -8.27 1.37
N MET A 51 -10.31 -8.43 0.16
CA MET A 51 -9.57 -8.13 -1.08
C MET A 51 -9.22 -6.65 -1.20
N ALA A 52 -10.11 -5.74 -0.79
CA ALA A 52 -9.82 -4.31 -0.79
C ALA A 52 -8.68 -3.96 0.17
N ASP A 53 -8.65 -4.58 1.35
CA ASP A 53 -7.57 -4.43 2.32
C ASP A 53 -6.24 -4.99 1.80
N GLU A 54 -6.27 -6.14 1.13
CA GLU A 54 -5.07 -6.74 0.50
C GLU A 54 -4.51 -5.84 -0.62
N ILE A 55 -5.37 -5.29 -1.48
CA ILE A 55 -4.96 -4.32 -2.51
C ILE A 55 -4.33 -3.08 -1.87
N ALA A 56 -4.92 -2.57 -0.78
CA ALA A 56 -4.36 -1.44 -0.06
C ALA A 56 -2.99 -1.76 0.52
N GLN A 57 -2.79 -2.97 1.07
CA GLN A 57 -1.49 -3.43 1.56
C GLN A 57 -0.45 -3.54 0.45
N VAL A 58 -0.79 -4.13 -0.70
CA VAL A 58 0.11 -4.22 -1.86
C VAL A 58 0.51 -2.83 -2.34
N MET A 59 -0.45 -1.88 -2.38
CA MET A 59 -0.16 -0.50 -2.74
C MET A 59 0.78 0.16 -1.74
N GLN A 60 0.56 -0.03 -0.43
CA GLN A 60 1.44 0.47 0.63
C GLN A 60 2.84 -0.12 0.54
N GLU A 61 2.99 -1.41 0.24
CA GLU A 61 4.30 -2.03 0.04
C GLU A 61 5.02 -1.43 -1.18
N SER A 62 4.30 -1.21 -2.28
CA SER A 62 4.86 -0.57 -3.47
C SER A 62 5.32 0.88 -3.19
N LEU A 63 4.54 1.62 -2.41
CA LEU A 63 4.89 2.98 -1.97
C LEU A 63 6.09 2.96 -1.03
N ALA A 64 6.11 2.06 -0.05
CA ALA A 64 7.24 1.88 0.86
C ALA A 64 8.53 1.58 0.08
N ARG A 65 8.47 0.70 -0.92
CA ARG A 65 9.60 0.38 -1.80
C ARG A 65 10.07 1.59 -2.62
N ARG A 66 9.14 2.37 -3.17
CA ARG A 66 9.48 3.62 -3.90
C ARG A 66 10.09 4.66 -2.96
N THR A 67 9.48 4.93 -1.82
CA THR A 67 10.00 5.85 -0.80
C THR A 67 11.38 5.42 -0.33
N TYR A 68 11.58 4.13 -0.11
CA TYR A 68 12.89 3.56 0.22
C TYR A 68 13.95 3.90 -0.83
N THR A 69 13.65 3.71 -2.13
CA THR A 69 14.59 4.10 -3.20
C THR A 69 14.88 5.60 -3.21
N MET A 70 13.89 6.45 -2.95
CA MET A 70 14.08 7.90 -2.87
C MET A 70 14.94 8.30 -1.66
N SER A 71 14.72 7.68 -0.50
CA SER A 71 15.54 7.90 0.71
C SER A 71 16.99 7.46 0.50
N LEU A 72 17.21 6.34 -0.19
CA LEU A 72 18.56 5.88 -0.56
C LEU A 72 19.27 6.91 -1.45
N MET A 73 18.58 7.40 -2.49
CA MET A 73 19.12 8.47 -3.36
C MET A 73 19.43 9.73 -2.55
N ALA A 74 18.53 10.16 -1.66
CA ALA A 74 18.75 11.32 -0.81
C ALA A 74 20.00 11.15 0.08
N MET A 75 20.22 9.97 0.64
CA MET A 75 21.38 9.70 1.49
C MET A 75 22.71 9.74 0.73
N VAL A 76 22.70 9.38 -0.55
CA VAL A 76 23.87 9.51 -1.45
C VAL A 76 24.08 10.97 -1.85
N PHE A 77 23.02 11.69 -2.20
CA PHE A 77 23.14 13.06 -2.71
C PHE A 77 23.34 14.11 -1.61
N LEU A 78 22.79 13.94 -0.42
CA LEU A 78 22.90 14.91 0.68
C LEU A 78 24.36 15.30 1.01
N PRO A 79 25.30 14.37 1.25
CA PRO A 79 26.68 14.75 1.50
C PRO A 79 27.36 15.35 0.27
N SER A 80 27.04 14.84 -0.93
CA SER A 80 27.58 15.40 -2.18
C SER A 80 27.13 16.85 -2.37
N THR A 81 25.84 17.15 -2.17
CA THR A 81 25.26 18.49 -2.29
C THR A 81 25.78 19.44 -1.21
N PHE A 82 25.98 18.95 0.01
CA PHE A 82 26.61 19.74 1.07
C PHE A 82 28.05 20.12 0.71
N LEU A 83 28.84 19.15 0.24
CA LEU A 83 30.23 19.37 -0.16
C LEU A 83 30.30 20.31 -1.37
N THR A 84 29.55 20.06 -2.44
CA THR A 84 29.56 20.96 -3.61
C THR A 84 29.03 22.35 -3.27
N GLY A 85 28.06 22.47 -2.36
CA GLY A 85 27.58 23.74 -1.83
C GLY A 85 28.67 24.51 -1.08
N LEU A 86 29.41 23.84 -0.19
CA LEU A 86 30.53 24.45 0.56
C LEU A 86 31.64 24.97 -0.38
N PHE A 87 31.97 24.21 -1.42
CA PHE A 87 32.96 24.61 -2.43
C PHE A 87 32.43 25.62 -3.47
N GLY A 88 31.12 25.68 -3.65
CA GLY A 88 30.45 26.62 -4.54
C GLY A 88 30.27 28.02 -3.94
N VAL A 89 30.47 28.18 -2.62
CA VAL A 89 30.53 29.51 -2.01
C VAL A 89 31.80 30.20 -2.49
N ASN A 90 31.66 31.41 -3.06
CA ASN A 90 32.77 32.29 -3.42
C ASN A 90 33.48 32.86 -2.17
N LEU A 91 33.92 32.00 -1.26
CA LEU A 91 34.85 32.34 -0.20
C LEU A 91 36.20 32.58 -0.88
N GLY A 92 36.88 33.68 -0.57
CA GLY A 92 38.08 34.19 -1.26
C GLY A 92 39.29 33.25 -1.24
N GLY A 93 39.22 32.17 -2.04
CA GLY A 93 40.17 31.06 -2.10
C GLY A 93 39.49 29.73 -1.80
N ILE A 94 39.54 28.78 -2.75
CA ILE A 94 39.08 27.40 -2.52
C ILE A 94 39.98 26.76 -1.45
N PRO A 95 39.45 26.17 -0.37
CA PRO A 95 40.25 25.40 0.57
C PRO A 95 40.94 24.25 -0.19
N GLY A 96 42.28 24.27 -0.24
CA GLY A 96 43.09 23.35 -1.06
C GLY A 96 43.48 23.86 -2.46
N GLY A 97 43.08 25.07 -2.85
CA GLY A 97 43.39 25.68 -4.16
C GLY A 97 44.88 25.98 -4.40
N GLY A 98 45.68 26.09 -3.34
CA GLY A 98 47.14 26.20 -3.43
C GLY A 98 47.87 24.88 -3.70
N TRP A 99 47.16 23.75 -3.69
CA TRP A 99 47.72 22.42 -3.92
C TRP A 99 47.26 21.85 -5.26
N ARG A 100 48.20 21.48 -6.12
CA ARG A 100 47.92 20.94 -7.46
C ARG A 100 47.06 19.66 -7.46
N PHE A 101 47.02 18.93 -6.35
CA PHE A 101 46.20 17.72 -6.17
C PHE A 101 44.96 17.91 -5.28
N GLY A 102 44.67 19.12 -4.81
CA GLY A 102 43.56 19.38 -3.87
C GLY A 102 42.19 18.95 -4.42
N PHE A 103 41.94 19.20 -5.71
CA PHE A 103 40.71 18.77 -6.38
C PHE A 103 40.59 17.23 -6.46
N SER A 104 41.66 16.54 -6.84
CA SER A 104 41.65 15.07 -6.91
C SER A 104 41.46 14.43 -5.54
N LEU A 105 42.09 14.98 -4.49
CA LEU A 105 41.91 14.51 -3.10
C LEU A 105 40.46 14.66 -2.64
N PHE A 106 39.82 15.78 -2.99
CA PHE A 106 38.41 16.03 -2.69
C PHE A 106 37.48 15.02 -3.39
N CYS A 107 37.69 14.76 -4.68
CA CYS A 107 36.93 13.74 -5.42
C CYS A 107 37.06 12.35 -4.78
N ILE A 108 38.28 11.96 -4.38
CA ILE A 108 38.52 10.67 -3.70
C ILE A 108 37.79 10.62 -2.36
N LEU A 109 37.86 11.68 -1.56
CA LEU A 109 37.18 11.76 -0.26
C LEU A 109 35.66 11.64 -0.42
N LEU A 110 35.09 12.26 -1.46
CA LEU A 110 33.66 12.20 -1.76
C LEU A 110 33.24 10.77 -2.17
N VAL A 111 34.03 10.09 -3.00
CA VAL A 111 33.79 8.68 -3.37
C VAL A 111 33.90 7.75 -2.16
N VAL A 112 34.89 7.95 -1.29
CA VAL A 112 35.06 7.17 -0.06
C VAL A 112 33.89 7.40 0.90
N LEU A 113 33.41 8.64 1.02
CA LEU A 113 32.29 8.98 1.88
C LEU A 113 30.97 8.39 1.36
N ILE A 114 30.69 8.48 0.06
CA ILE A 114 29.53 7.80 -0.56
C ILE A 114 29.64 6.29 -0.36
N GLY A 115 30.79 5.69 -0.69
CA GLY A 115 31.02 4.26 -0.53
C GLY A 115 30.90 3.79 0.92
N GLY A 116 31.39 4.58 1.87
CA GLY A 116 31.27 4.33 3.31
C GLY A 116 29.83 4.35 3.80
N VAL A 117 29.05 5.34 3.37
CA VAL A 117 27.61 5.43 3.66
C VAL A 117 26.87 4.22 3.06
N THR A 118 27.13 3.87 1.80
CA THR A 118 26.51 2.70 1.14
C THR A 118 26.86 1.38 1.86
N LEU A 119 28.13 1.19 2.24
CA LEU A 119 28.57 0.00 2.97
C LEU A 119 27.98 -0.09 4.38
N TRP A 120 27.87 1.03 5.07
CA TRP A 120 27.23 1.09 6.39
C TRP A 120 25.74 0.74 6.31
N LEU A 121 25.03 1.27 5.30
CA LEU A 121 23.64 0.94 5.01
C LEU A 121 23.47 -0.56 4.74
N HIS A 122 24.39 -1.14 3.96
CA HIS A 122 24.38 -2.57 3.63
C HIS A 122 24.64 -3.45 4.87
N ARG A 123 25.52 -3.02 5.77
CA ARG A 123 25.79 -3.73 7.02
C ARG A 123 24.69 -3.63 8.07
N SER A 124 23.97 -2.51 8.11
CA SER A 124 22.96 -2.25 9.15
C SER A 124 21.66 -3.05 8.95
N LYS A 125 21.57 -3.90 7.91
CA LYS A 125 20.37 -4.68 7.53
C LYS A 125 19.11 -3.81 7.32
N TRP A 126 19.30 -2.52 7.08
CA TRP A 126 18.31 -1.66 6.43
C TRP A 126 18.28 -1.88 4.90
N LEU A 127 19.15 -2.79 4.43
CA LEU A 127 19.22 -3.42 3.12
C LEU A 127 18.94 -4.91 3.27
#